data_AF-A0A3B8X7L1-F1
#
_entry.id   AF-A0A3B8X7L1-F1
#
_cell.length_a   1.000
_cell.length_b   1.000
_cell.length_c   1.000
_cell.angle_alpha   90.00
_cell.angle_beta   90.00
_cell.angle_gamma   90.00
#
_symmetry.space_group_name_H-M   'P 1'
#
loop_
_entity.id
_entity.type
_entity.pdbx_description
1 polymer ?
#
loop_
_entity_poly.entity_id
_entity_poly.type
_entity_poly.pdbx_seq_one_letter_code
_entity_poly.pdbx_strand_id
1 'polypeptide(L)'
;MTREVDFGMRDHLLYELARDLSSSLELDEVLRKVMDRVITLMQASRGFIVLVDPVTGTMSVVMSRGEADPENASLFLGSRTVIEQVVKTGQAVVATDATLDDRFKGQQSVILQNLRSIIAVPLVTK
;
A
#
# COMPACT_ATOMS: atom_id res chain seq x y z
N MET A 1 14.67 15.05 18.03
CA MET A 1 14.38 16.09 17.01
C MET A 1 13.22 15.58 16.17
N THR A 2 12.02 16.02 16.52
CA THR A 2 10.78 15.62 15.84
C THR A 2 10.70 16.38 14.53
N ARG A 3 10.70 15.64 13.41
CA ARG A 3 10.47 16.23 12.08
C ARG A 3 8.99 16.63 12.03
N GLU A 4 8.70 17.91 12.22
CA GLU A 4 7.43 18.50 11.81
C GLU A 4 7.28 18.22 10.31
N VAL A 5 6.36 17.33 9.97
CA VAL A 5 5.88 17.21 8.60
C VAL A 5 5.12 18.50 8.34
N ASP A 6 5.65 19.34 7.45
CA ASP A 6 5.05 20.61 7.07
C ASP A 6 3.60 20.38 6.59
N PHE A 7 2.64 20.83 7.39
CA PHE A 7 1.21 20.67 7.13
C PHE A 7 0.80 21.30 5.80
N GLY A 8 1.47 22.37 5.36
CA GLY A 8 1.20 23.00 4.07
C GLY A 8 1.53 22.10 2.89
N MET A 9 2.60 21.30 2.99
CA MET A 9 3.00 20.33 1.97
C MET A 9 1.99 19.17 1.88
N ARG A 10 1.48 18.70 3.03
CA ARG A 10 0.46 17.64 3.07
C ARG A 10 -0.88 18.09 2.46
N ASP A 11 -1.33 19.30 2.79
CA ASP A 11 -2.60 19.82 2.30
C ASP A 11 -2.54 20.12 0.80
N HIS A 12 -1.41 20.65 0.33
CA HIS A 12 -1.17 20.85 -1.10
C HIS A 12 -1.16 19.52 -1.87
N LEU A 13 -0.52 18.48 -1.31
CA LEU A 13 -0.53 17.13 -1.88
C LEU A 13 -1.94 16.54 -1.96
N LEU A 14 -2.75 16.68 -0.92
CA LEU A 14 -4.14 16.23 -0.91
C LEU A 14 -4.97 16.94 -1.97
N TYR A 15 -4.76 18.26 -2.13
CA TYR A 15 -5.46 19.06 -3.12
C TYR A 15 -5.09 18.69 -4.57
N GLU A 16 -3.79 18.55 -4.85
CA GLU A 16 -3.30 18.08 -6.15
C GLU A 16 -3.81 16.68 -6.49
N LEU A 17 -3.86 15.78 -5.49
CA LEU A 17 -4.41 14.44 -5.66
C LEU A 17 -5.90 14.49 -6.01
N ALA A 18 -6.69 15.27 -5.26
CA ALA A 18 -8.12 15.43 -5.48
C ALA A 18 -8.44 16.04 -6.86
N ARG A 19 -7.63 17.01 -7.31
CA ARG A 19 -7.78 17.61 -8.64
C ARG A 19 -7.49 16.61 -9.76
N ASP A 20 -6.45 15.79 -9.61
CA ASP A 20 -6.12 14.77 -10.60
C ASP A 20 -7.15 13.64 -10.63
N LEU A 21 -7.65 13.23 -9.45
CA LEU A 21 -8.80 12.33 -9.29
C LEU A 21 -10.03 12.84 -10.04
N SER A 22 -10.29 14.14 -10.01
CA SER A 22 -11.47 14.76 -10.63
C SER A 22 -11.34 15.04 -12.13
N SER A 23 -10.13 14.93 -12.71
CA SER A 23 -9.86 15.30 -14.11
C SER A 23 -9.67 14.11 -15.05
N SER A 24 -9.50 12.90 -14.52
CA SER A 24 -9.49 11.65 -15.29
C SER A 24 -10.73 10.83 -14.99
N LEU A 25 -11.45 10.41 -16.04
CA LEU A 25 -12.60 9.50 -15.95
C LEU A 25 -12.15 8.02 -15.89
N GLU A 26 -10.84 7.75 -15.99
CA GLU A 26 -10.29 6.41 -15.98
C GLU A 26 -9.68 6.10 -14.61
N LEU A 27 -10.36 5.22 -13.86
CA LEU A 27 -9.94 4.79 -12.52
C LEU A 27 -8.47 4.32 -12.50
N ASP A 28 -8.04 3.57 -13.50
CA ASP A 28 -6.67 3.07 -13.60
C ASP A 28 -5.64 4.20 -13.70
N GLU A 29 -5.95 5.29 -14.42
CA GLU A 29 -5.06 6.44 -14.51
C GLU A 29 -4.93 7.16 -13.17
N VAL A 30 -6.06 7.29 -12.48
CA VAL A 30 -6.10 7.91 -11.16
C VAL A 30 -5.29 7.10 -10.15
N LEU A 31 -5.56 5.80 -10.02
CA LEU A 31 -4.84 4.91 -9.11
C LEU A 31 -3.34 4.92 -9.41
N ARG A 32 -2.98 5.02 -10.69
CA ARG A 32 -1.59 5.07 -11.14
C ARG A 32 -0.88 6.33 -10.67
N LYS A 33 -1.49 7.51 -10.88
CA LYS A 33 -0.94 8.79 -10.41
C LYS A 33 -0.83 8.85 -8.89
N VAL A 34 -1.84 8.33 -8.18
CA VAL A 34 -1.86 8.26 -6.72
C VAL A 34 -0.70 7.39 -6.21
N MET A 35 -0.56 6.18 -6.75
CA MET A 35 0.47 5.24 -6.31
C MET A 35 1.88 5.77 -6.59
N ASP A 36 2.10 6.44 -7.72
CA ASP A 36 3.39 7.07 -8.03
C ASP A 36 3.81 8.09 -6.99
N ARG A 37 2.88 8.97 -6.62
CA ARG A 37 3.12 9.96 -5.57
C ARG A 37 3.41 9.31 -4.22
N VAL A 38 2.65 8.29 -3.84
CA VAL A 38 2.86 7.56 -2.58
C VAL A 38 4.25 6.92 -2.55
N ILE A 39 4.64 6.22 -3.62
CA ILE A 39 5.96 5.58 -3.73
C ILE A 39 7.07 6.62 -3.60
N THR A 40 6.98 7.74 -4.33
CA THR A 40 7.97 8.81 -4.27
C THR A 40 8.08 9.44 -2.88
N LEU A 41 6.95 9.79 -2.24
CA LEU A 41 6.94 10.44 -0.93
C LEU A 41 7.48 9.53 0.17
N MET A 42 7.12 8.25 0.12
CA MET A 42 7.51 7.27 1.12
C MET A 42 8.88 6.64 0.83
N GLN A 43 9.49 6.97 -0.32
CA GLN A 43 10.70 6.32 -0.83
C GLN A 43 10.56 4.79 -0.82
N ALA A 44 9.37 4.30 -1.18
CA ALA A 44 9.09 2.88 -1.22
C ALA A 44 9.72 2.26 -2.47
N SER A 45 10.14 1.00 -2.39
CA SER A 45 10.61 0.26 -3.57
C SER A 45 9.46 -0.18 -4.46
N ARG A 46 8.29 -0.46 -3.87
CA ARG A 46 7.09 -0.96 -4.55
C ARG A 46 5.83 -0.67 -3.74
N GLY A 47 4.69 -0.67 -4.41
CA GLY A 47 3.37 -0.46 -3.83
C GLY A 47 2.27 -1.20 -4.59
N PHE A 48 1.23 -1.60 -3.87
CA PHE A 48 0.11 -2.37 -4.39
C PHE A 48 -1.23 -1.81 -3.88
N ILE A 49 -2.25 -1.87 -4.72
CA ILE A 49 -3.65 -1.74 -4.30
C ILE A 49 -4.29 -3.11 -4.51
N VAL A 50 -4.85 -3.66 -3.45
CA VAL A 50 -5.45 -5.00 -3.44
C VAL A 50 -6.93 -4.85 -3.11
N LEU A 51 -7.78 -5.36 -3.99
CA LEU A 51 -9.19 -5.53 -3.71
C LEU A 51 -9.39 -6.87 -3.01
N VAL A 52 -10.14 -6.86 -1.92
CA VAL A 52 -10.45 -8.05 -1.14
C VAL A 52 -11.95 -8.25 -1.13
N ASP A 53 -12.39 -9.41 -1.63
CA ASP A 53 -13.78 -9.83 -1.55
C ASP A 53 -14.09 -10.22 -0.08
N PRO A 54 -15.03 -9.53 0.59
CA PRO A 54 -15.35 -9.79 1.99
C PRO A 54 -16.08 -11.12 2.23
N VAL A 55 -16.70 -11.69 1.19
CA VAL A 55 -17.45 -12.95 1.26
C VAL A 55 -16.53 -14.14 1.00
N THR A 56 -15.72 -14.06 -0.05
CA THR A 56 -14.86 -15.19 -0.47
C THR A 56 -13.44 -15.11 0.09
N GLY A 57 -13.01 -13.93 0.56
CA GLY A 57 -11.62 -13.67 0.95
C GLY A 57 -10.65 -13.61 -0.23
N THR A 58 -11.16 -13.62 -1.47
CA THR A 58 -10.33 -13.57 -2.67
C THR A 58 -9.65 -12.21 -2.78
N MET A 59 -8.35 -12.23 -3.08
CA MET A 59 -7.53 -11.03 -3.25
C MET A 59 -7.19 -10.85 -4.73
N SER A 60 -7.39 -9.64 -5.25
CA SER A 60 -6.97 -9.27 -6.60
C SER A 60 -6.15 -7.98 -6.56
N VAL A 61 -5.01 -7.98 -7.23
CA VAL A 61 -4.19 -6.77 -7.41
C VAL A 61 -4.85 -5.92 -8.48
N VAL A 62 -5.31 -4.72 -8.11
CA VAL A 62 -5.89 -3.76 -9.07
C VAL A 62 -4.86 -2.73 -9.54
N MET A 63 -3.77 -2.55 -8.79
CA MET A 63 -2.65 -1.70 -9.17
C MET A 63 -1.36 -2.19 -8.52
N SER A 64 -0.25 -2.21 -9.29
CA SER A 64 1.10 -2.44 -8.79
C SER A 64 2.06 -1.43 -9.40
N ARG A 65 2.99 -0.88 -8.61
CA ARG A 65 4.06 0.04 -9.08
C ARG A 65 5.37 -0.19 -8.33
N GLY A 66 6.47 0.29 -8.92
CA GLY A 66 7.84 0.16 -8.41
C GLY A 66 8.60 -1.00 -9.03
N GLU A 67 9.65 -1.47 -8.36
CA GLU A 67 10.42 -2.67 -8.73
C GLU A 67 9.58 -3.92 -8.42
N ALA A 68 8.54 -4.14 -9.21
CA ALA A 68 7.85 -5.41 -9.31
C ALA A 68 8.24 -5.98 -10.67
N ASP A 69 8.88 -7.15 -10.65
CA ASP A 69 9.10 -7.95 -11.85
C ASP A 69 7.73 -8.19 -12.52
N PRO A 70 7.49 -7.69 -13.75
CA PRO A 70 6.19 -7.75 -14.41
C PRO A 70 5.69 -9.19 -14.54
N GLU A 71 6.61 -10.15 -14.67
CA GLU A 71 6.29 -11.58 -14.77
C GLU A 71 5.81 -12.18 -13.44
N ASN A 72 6.13 -11.53 -12.32
CA ASN A 72 5.83 -12.01 -10.97
C ASN A 72 4.85 -11.11 -10.19
N ALA A 73 4.35 -10.01 -10.75
CA ALA A 73 3.42 -9.11 -10.04
C ALA A 73 2.11 -9.81 -9.58
N SER A 74 1.67 -10.83 -10.32
CA SER A 74 0.57 -11.74 -9.97
C SER A 74 0.91 -12.69 -8.81
N LEU A 75 2.17 -13.13 -8.74
CA LEU A 75 2.67 -14.08 -7.73
C LEU A 75 3.14 -13.37 -6.45
N PHE A 76 3.49 -12.10 -6.56
CA PHE A 76 4.07 -11.26 -5.51
C PHE A 76 3.00 -10.27 -4.99
N LEU A 77 1.87 -10.81 -4.54
CA LEU A 77 1.00 -10.11 -3.60
C LEU A 77 1.86 -9.74 -2.38
N GLY A 78 1.77 -8.52 -1.85
CA GLY A 78 2.39 -8.18 -0.57
C GLY A 78 2.04 -9.20 0.53
N SER A 79 2.61 -9.08 1.74
CA SER A 79 2.37 -10.09 2.78
C SER A 79 0.86 -10.30 3.01
N ARG A 80 0.35 -11.49 2.60
CA ARG A 80 -1.06 -11.89 2.78
C ARG A 80 -1.50 -11.74 4.22
N THR A 81 -0.62 -12.09 5.16
CA THR A 81 -0.85 -11.93 6.59
C THR A 81 -1.11 -10.47 6.98
N VAL A 82 -0.31 -9.54 6.46
CA VAL A 82 -0.51 -8.11 6.72
C VAL A 82 -1.82 -7.62 6.11
N ILE A 83 -2.15 -8.04 4.89
CA ILE A 83 -3.40 -7.68 4.22
C ILE A 83 -4.60 -8.19 5.03
N GLU A 84 -4.61 -9.47 5.41
CA GLU A 84 -5.67 -10.08 6.23
C GLU A 84 -5.83 -9.37 7.57
N GLN A 85 -4.72 -8.99 8.22
CA GLN A 85 -4.77 -8.23 9.46
C GLN A 85 -5.42 -6.85 9.27
N VAL A 86 -5.04 -6.11 8.23
CA VAL A 86 -5.61 -4.79 7.93
C VAL A 86 -7.10 -4.91 7.61
N VAL A 87 -7.49 -5.89 6.79
CA VAL A 87 -8.89 -6.13 6.43
C VAL A 87 -9.71 -6.51 7.67
N LYS A 88 -9.21 -7.43 8.50
CA LYS A 88 -9.91 -7.90 9.70
C LYS A 88 -10.06 -6.82 10.77
N THR A 89 -9.04 -5.99 10.95
CA THR A 89 -9.03 -4.97 12.01
C THR A 89 -9.60 -3.63 11.55
N GLY A 90 -9.62 -3.36 10.25
CA GLY A 90 -9.91 -2.04 9.71
C GLY A 90 -8.89 -0.98 10.14
N GLN A 91 -7.70 -1.38 10.62
CA GLN A 91 -6.67 -0.49 11.11
C GLN A 91 -5.40 -0.57 10.26
N ALA A 92 -4.71 0.56 10.14
CA ALA A 92 -3.43 0.63 9.45
C ALA A 92 -2.36 -0.17 10.19
N VAL A 93 -1.50 -0.84 9.43
CA VAL A 93 -0.31 -1.53 9.92
C VAL A 93 0.92 -0.78 9.41
N VAL A 94 1.82 -0.46 10.34
CA VAL A 94 3.15 0.07 10.04
C VAL A 94 4.16 -0.79 10.78
N ALA A 95 5.18 -1.25 10.06
CA ALA A 95 6.32 -1.97 10.59
C ALA A 95 7.60 -1.43 9.94
N THR A 96 8.58 -1.03 10.75
CA THR A 96 9.88 -0.52 10.27
C THR A 96 10.84 -1.65 9.92
N ASP A 97 10.71 -2.79 10.64
CA ASP A 97 11.32 -4.07 10.31
C ASP A 97 10.31 -5.21 10.61
N ALA A 98 9.64 -5.72 9.58
CA ALA A 98 8.65 -6.77 9.73
C ALA A 98 9.28 -8.13 10.11
N THR A 99 10.59 -8.31 9.96
CA THR A 99 11.29 -9.53 10.40
C THR A 99 11.51 -9.55 11.92
N LEU A 100 11.52 -8.38 12.55
CA LEU A 100 11.70 -8.19 13.99
C LEU A 100 10.39 -7.92 14.73
N ASP A 101 9.33 -7.58 14.01
CA ASP A 101 8.01 -7.30 14.58
C ASP A 101 7.32 -8.60 15.02
N ASP A 102 7.02 -8.75 16.31
CA ASP A 102 6.40 -9.97 16.85
C ASP A 102 5.04 -10.31 16.19
N ARG A 103 4.36 -9.34 15.57
CA ARG A 103 3.11 -9.57 14.82
C ARG A 103 3.34 -10.34 13.53
N PHE A 104 4.56 -10.28 12.99
CA PHE A 104 4.90 -10.68 11.62
C PHE A 104 6.13 -11.59 11.52
N LYS A 105 6.94 -11.65 12.57
CA LYS A 105 8.14 -12.47 12.67
C LYS A 105 7.80 -13.95 12.50
N GLY A 106 8.57 -14.62 11.64
CA GLY A 106 8.35 -16.04 11.32
C GLY A 106 7.28 -16.29 10.25
N GLN A 107 6.56 -15.26 9.78
CA GLN A 107 5.58 -15.44 8.73
C GLN A 107 6.26 -15.67 7.38
N GLN A 108 5.90 -16.78 6.74
CA GLN A 108 6.51 -17.21 5.48
C GLN A 108 6.39 -16.14 4.39
N SER A 109 5.27 -15.41 4.35
CA SER A 109 5.07 -14.30 3.41
C SER A 109 5.97 -13.09 3.68
N VAL A 110 6.37 -12.83 4.93
CA VAL A 110 7.28 -11.71 5.25
C VAL A 110 8.71 -12.06 4.90
N ILE A 111 9.09 -13.32 5.17
CA ILE A 111 10.42 -13.86 4.88
C ILE A 111 10.64 -13.98 3.37
N LEU A 112 9.74 -14.64 2.64
CA LEU A 112 9.88 -14.86 1.20
C LEU A 112 9.91 -13.58 0.38
N GLN A 113 9.28 -12.52 0.88
CA GLN A 113 9.14 -11.25 0.17
C GLN A 113 10.20 -10.23 0.61
N ASN A 114 11.10 -10.60 1.53
CA ASN A 114 12.16 -9.76 2.13
C ASN A 114 11.63 -8.39 2.58
N LEU A 115 10.47 -8.39 3.25
CA LEU A 115 9.81 -7.16 3.67
C LEU A 115 10.50 -6.61 4.92
N ARG A 116 11.28 -5.55 4.75
CA ARG A 116 11.89 -4.80 5.86
C ARG A 116 10.88 -3.80 6.39
N SER A 117 10.59 -2.74 5.65
CA SER A 117 9.55 -1.78 6.02
C SER A 117 8.24 -2.07 5.30
N ILE A 118 7.12 -1.94 6.01
CA ILE A 118 5.76 -2.14 5.49
C ILE A 118 4.84 -1.05 6.02
N ILE A 119 4.04 -0.49 5.12
CA ILE A 119 2.86 0.32 5.45
C ILE A 119 1.68 -0.26 4.67
N ALA A 120 0.62 -0.61 5.38
CA ALA A 120 -0.61 -1.12 4.80
C ALA A 120 -1.80 -0.41 5.45
N VAL A 121 -2.64 0.20 4.61
CA VAL A 121 -3.76 1.03 5.05
C VAL A 121 -5.07 0.51 4.46
N PRO A 122 -6.15 0.42 5.24
CA PRO A 122 -7.45 0.01 4.73
C PRO A 122 -8.07 1.13 3.89
N LEU A 123 -8.56 0.80 2.70
CA LEU A 123 -9.36 1.70 1.88
C LEU A 123 -10.83 1.34 2.05
N VAL A 124 -11.53 2.10 2.87
CA VAL A 124 -12.96 1.90 3.16
C VAL A 124 -13.79 2.99 2.49
N THR A 125 -14.83 2.59 1.75
CA THR A 125 -15.85 3.52 1.25
C THR A 125 -16.93 3.65 2.32
N LYS A 126 -17.56 4.82 2.39
CA LYS A 126 -18.81 4.99 3.15
C LYS A 126 -19.99 4.44 2.36
#